data_AF-A0A3D4ZZZ1-F1
#
_entry.id   AF-A0A3D4ZZZ1-F1
#
_cell.length_a   1.000
_cell.length_b   1.000
_cell.length_c   1.000
_cell.angle_alpha   90.00
_cell.angle_beta   90.00
_cell.angle_gamma   90.00
#
_symmetry.space_group_name_H-M   'P 1'
#
loop_
_entity.id
_entity.type
_entity.pdbx_description
1 polymer ?
#
loop_
_entity_poly.entity_id
_entity_poly.type
_entity_poly.pdbx_seq_one_letter_code
_entity_poly.pdbx_strand_id
1 'polypeptide(L)'
;MFGQIWRDILAARERDPAARSIIEIILCYSGLHAIILHRINHRLWVAGFRLWARFNSQVAKFLTGIEIHPGAKIGSGVFIDHGSGTVIGETAEVADGCSLFQGVTLGGTGKETGKRHPTLCQDVTVGAHAQVLGSFTIGRGSVIGAGAIVVDPVPEYCTVVGPKASIVRKRGKRVYDFRHDRIARDMDPFGNIEARLNRLEQQLGLGEYVPQVTCSVEDENEKSDPADSADGAYLPPPAGCEQSRTQVLIEQWMQQRRKP
;
A
#
# COMPACT_ATOMS: atom_id res chain seq x y z
N MET A 1 -21.36 9.77 15.96
CA MET A 1 -21.21 10.96 15.09
C MET A 1 -20.19 11.95 15.65
N PHE A 2 -20.47 12.76 16.68
CA PHE A 2 -19.49 13.74 17.20
C PHE A 2 -18.11 13.15 17.52
N GLY A 3 -18.02 12.06 18.30
CA GLY A 3 -16.75 11.38 18.59
C GLY A 3 -16.10 10.64 17.40
N GLN A 4 -16.76 10.57 16.24
CA GLN A 4 -16.13 10.13 14.98
C GLN A 4 -15.52 11.33 14.26
N ILE A 5 -16.28 12.42 14.13
CA ILE A 5 -15.81 13.69 13.56
C ILE A 5 -14.57 14.21 14.31
N TRP A 6 -14.55 14.08 15.65
CA TRP A 6 -13.36 14.45 16.44
C TRP A 6 -12.14 13.56 16.11
N ARG A 7 -12.33 12.25 15.90
CA ARG A 7 -11.26 11.37 15.42
C ARG A 7 -10.82 11.69 14.00
N ASP A 8 -11.76 12.07 13.12
CA ASP A 8 -11.45 12.50 11.74
C ASP A 8 -10.60 13.81 11.76
N ILE A 9 -10.93 14.77 12.64
CA ILE A 9 -10.14 16.02 12.84
C ILE A 9 -8.75 15.73 13.43
N LEU A 10 -8.66 14.85 14.43
CA LEU A 10 -7.37 14.47 15.03
C LEU A 10 -6.47 13.75 14.02
N ALA A 11 -7.01 12.82 13.24
CA ALA A 11 -6.27 12.13 12.19
C ALA A 11 -5.74 13.09 11.12
N ALA A 12 -6.52 14.11 10.72
CA ALA A 12 -6.04 15.16 9.83
C ALA A 12 -4.88 15.96 10.44
N ARG A 13 -4.99 16.34 11.73
CA ARG A 13 -3.92 17.10 12.43
C ARG A 13 -2.63 16.29 12.61
N GLU A 14 -2.73 14.98 12.81
CA GLU A 14 -1.59 14.09 13.03
C GLU A 14 -0.86 13.75 11.72
N ARG A 15 -1.60 13.62 10.61
CA ARG A 15 -1.10 13.08 9.35
C ARG A 15 -0.75 14.12 8.30
N ASP A 16 -1.20 15.37 8.47
CA ASP A 16 -0.87 16.48 7.58
C ASP A 16 0.10 17.48 8.24
N PRO A 17 1.39 17.50 7.84
CA PRO A 17 2.36 18.47 8.32
C PRO A 17 2.02 19.94 7.98
N ALA A 18 1.13 20.19 7.03
CA ALA A 18 0.70 21.54 6.66
C ALA A 18 -0.38 22.12 7.59
N ALA A 19 -1.03 21.28 8.42
CA ALA A 19 -2.14 21.68 9.28
C ALA A 19 -1.69 22.59 10.44
N ARG A 20 -1.85 23.91 10.31
CA ARG A 20 -1.38 24.87 11.33
C ARG A 20 -2.33 25.00 12.51
N SER A 21 -3.62 24.75 12.31
CA SER A 21 -4.62 24.83 13.38
C SER A 21 -5.84 23.93 13.17
N ILE A 22 -6.52 23.57 14.27
CA ILE A 22 -7.79 22.82 14.22
C ILE A 22 -8.89 23.63 13.50
N ILE A 23 -8.87 24.97 13.61
CA ILE A 23 -9.86 25.84 12.96
C ILE A 23 -9.68 25.80 11.43
N GLU A 24 -8.44 25.84 10.96
CA GLU A 24 -8.10 25.67 9.54
C GLU A 24 -8.56 24.29 9.01
N ILE A 25 -8.33 23.21 9.77
CA ILE A 25 -8.85 21.87 9.43
C ILE A 25 -10.38 21.92 9.27
N ILE A 26 -11.10 22.47 10.25
CA ILE A 26 -12.57 22.51 10.25
C ILE A 26 -13.13 23.37 9.12
N LEU A 27 -12.47 24.48 8.75
CA LEU A 27 -12.97 25.43 7.76
C LEU A 27 -12.54 25.13 6.32
N CYS A 28 -11.36 24.53 6.11
CA CYS A 28 -10.74 24.46 4.79
C CYS A 28 -10.60 23.03 4.22
N TYR A 29 -10.73 21.97 5.02
CA TYR A 29 -10.45 20.60 4.56
C TYR A 29 -11.69 19.97 3.90
N SER A 30 -11.72 20.00 2.57
CA SER A 30 -12.80 19.39 1.76
C SER A 30 -13.00 17.90 2.05
N GLY A 31 -11.93 17.17 2.37
CA GLY A 31 -11.98 15.77 2.81
C GLY A 31 -12.81 15.56 4.07
N LEU A 32 -12.59 16.39 5.10
CA LEU A 32 -13.38 16.37 6.34
C LEU A 32 -14.84 16.74 6.07
N HIS A 33 -15.10 17.76 5.26
CA HIS A 33 -16.46 18.15 4.86
C HIS A 33 -17.19 17.02 4.14
N ALA A 34 -16.52 16.34 3.20
CA ALA A 34 -17.07 15.20 2.46
C ALA A 34 -17.44 14.04 3.39
N ILE A 35 -16.59 13.71 4.36
CA ILE A 35 -16.88 12.67 5.37
C ILE A 35 -18.08 13.08 6.23
N ILE A 36 -18.15 14.32 6.73
CA ILE A 36 -19.28 14.80 7.55
C ILE A 36 -20.59 14.72 6.77
N LEU A 37 -20.63 15.24 5.54
CA LEU A 37 -21.80 15.21 4.66
C LEU A 37 -22.18 13.77 4.29
N HIS A 38 -21.19 12.90 4.01
CA HIS A 38 -21.43 11.48 3.80
C HIS A 38 -22.09 10.83 5.02
N ARG A 39 -21.59 11.05 6.25
CA ARG A 39 -22.17 10.47 7.48
C ARG A 39 -23.64 10.89 7.67
N ILE A 40 -24.01 12.12 7.33
CA ILE A 40 -25.41 12.59 7.33
C ILE A 40 -26.23 11.83 6.27
N ASN A 41 -25.72 11.77 5.03
CA ASN A 41 -26.41 11.12 3.91
C ASN A 41 -26.52 9.60 4.08
N HIS A 42 -25.56 8.95 4.73
CA HIS A 42 -25.58 7.53 5.06
C HIS A 42 -26.70 7.21 6.04
N ARG A 43 -26.92 8.07 7.05
CA ARG A 43 -28.07 7.93 7.97
C ARG A 43 -29.40 8.09 7.24
N LEU A 44 -29.52 9.04 6.31
CA LEU A 44 -30.71 9.17 5.45
C LEU A 44 -30.92 7.94 4.56
N TRP A 45 -29.84 7.38 4.01
CA TRP A 45 -29.87 6.18 3.16
C TRP A 45 -30.35 4.94 3.93
N VAL A 46 -29.80 4.70 5.12
CA VAL A 46 -30.20 3.59 6.01
C VAL A 46 -31.61 3.77 6.55
N ALA A 47 -32.05 5.02 6.81
CA ALA A 47 -33.43 5.34 7.17
C ALA A 47 -34.45 5.24 6.02
N GLY A 48 -34.04 4.80 4.82
CA GLY A 48 -34.92 4.55 3.69
C GLY A 48 -35.14 5.74 2.74
N PHE A 49 -34.68 6.94 3.09
CA PHE A 49 -34.79 8.17 2.27
C PHE A 49 -33.76 8.19 1.12
N ARG A 50 -33.75 7.12 0.31
CA ARG A 50 -32.71 6.83 -0.69
C ARG A 50 -32.54 7.92 -1.76
N LEU A 51 -33.64 8.50 -2.24
CA LEU A 51 -33.60 9.57 -3.25
C LEU A 51 -32.94 10.84 -2.70
N TRP A 52 -33.36 11.29 -1.51
CA TRP A 52 -32.77 12.46 -0.84
C TRP A 52 -31.30 12.23 -0.48
N ALA A 53 -30.95 11.06 0.02
CA ALA A 53 -29.56 10.69 0.22
C ALA A 53 -28.75 10.68 -1.09
N ARG A 54 -29.33 10.33 -2.26
CA ARG A 54 -28.64 10.46 -3.55
C ARG A 54 -28.47 11.90 -3.99
N PHE A 55 -29.53 12.69 -3.93
CA PHE A 55 -29.48 14.11 -4.26
C PHE A 55 -28.42 14.84 -3.42
N ASN A 56 -28.49 14.70 -2.09
CA ASN A 56 -27.54 15.33 -1.18
C ASN A 56 -26.09 14.84 -1.36
N SER A 57 -25.86 13.60 -1.82
CA SER A 57 -24.50 13.15 -2.16
C SER A 57 -23.94 13.83 -3.41
N GLN A 58 -24.77 14.20 -4.38
CA GLN A 58 -24.34 14.99 -5.54
C GLN A 58 -24.09 16.46 -5.16
N VAL A 59 -24.87 17.02 -4.22
CA VAL A 59 -24.57 18.34 -3.64
C VAL A 59 -23.24 18.32 -2.87
N ALA A 60 -22.98 17.29 -2.06
CA ALA A 60 -21.70 17.13 -1.35
C ALA A 60 -20.52 17.01 -2.33
N LYS A 61 -20.67 16.22 -3.40
CA LYS A 61 -19.70 16.13 -4.50
C LYS A 61 -19.43 17.49 -5.16
N PHE A 62 -20.48 18.25 -5.46
CA PHE A 62 -20.34 19.58 -6.07
C PHE A 62 -19.56 20.55 -5.17
N LEU A 63 -19.78 20.51 -3.85
CA LEU A 63 -19.10 21.39 -2.90
C LEU A 63 -17.65 20.99 -2.58
N THR A 64 -17.33 19.69 -2.63
CA THR A 64 -16.04 19.16 -2.12
C THR A 64 -15.11 18.57 -3.19
N GLY A 65 -15.63 18.28 -4.39
CA GLY A 65 -14.93 17.52 -5.42
C GLY A 65 -14.81 16.01 -5.15
N ILE A 66 -15.38 15.51 -4.05
CA ILE A 66 -15.26 14.11 -3.59
C ILE A 66 -16.62 13.42 -3.75
N GLU A 67 -16.67 12.32 -4.50
CA GLU A 67 -17.88 11.50 -4.65
C GLU A 67 -17.86 10.32 -3.70
N ILE A 68 -18.65 10.37 -2.62
CA ILE A 68 -18.86 9.24 -1.72
C ILE A 68 -20.31 8.80 -1.81
N HIS A 69 -20.58 7.59 -2.32
CA HIS A 69 -21.93 7.04 -2.34
C HIS A 69 -22.41 6.75 -0.91
N PRO A 70 -23.54 7.29 -0.42
CA PRO A 70 -24.06 7.03 0.93
C PRO A 70 -24.42 5.59 1.28
N GLY A 71 -24.38 4.66 0.33
CA GLY A 71 -24.40 3.22 0.64
C GLY A 71 -23.07 2.70 1.23
N ALA A 72 -21.96 3.37 0.94
CA ALA A 72 -20.63 3.01 1.43
C ALA A 72 -20.59 3.09 2.96
N LYS A 73 -19.73 2.27 3.57
CA LYS A 73 -19.47 2.32 5.01
C LYS A 73 -18.10 2.95 5.23
N ILE A 74 -18.06 4.05 5.97
CA ILE A 74 -16.81 4.74 6.34
C ILE A 74 -16.66 4.69 7.85
N GLY A 75 -15.53 4.13 8.29
CA GLY A 75 -15.05 4.09 9.67
C GLY A 75 -14.72 5.48 10.21
N SER A 76 -13.79 5.56 11.14
CA SER A 76 -13.50 6.76 11.95
C SER A 76 -11.99 7.02 12.00
N GLY A 77 -11.58 8.29 12.06
CA GLY A 77 -10.17 8.63 11.81
C GLY A 77 -9.78 8.36 10.37
N VAL A 78 -10.75 8.40 9.44
CA VAL A 78 -10.48 8.30 8.01
C VAL A 78 -10.02 9.67 7.54
N PHE A 79 -8.84 9.73 6.94
CA PHE A 79 -8.28 10.97 6.41
C PHE A 79 -8.41 10.96 4.89
N ILE A 80 -8.98 12.02 4.31
CA ILE A 80 -9.03 12.23 2.86
C ILE A 80 -8.23 13.49 2.56
N ASP A 81 -7.01 13.32 2.07
CA ASP A 81 -6.12 14.42 1.74
C ASP A 81 -6.29 14.86 0.28
N HIS A 82 -6.29 16.17 0.06
CA HIS A 82 -6.46 16.83 -1.24
C HIS A 82 -7.60 16.30 -2.13
N GLY A 83 -8.61 15.63 -1.54
CA GLY A 83 -9.43 14.55 -2.14
C GLY A 83 -10.20 14.77 -3.45
N SER A 84 -10.07 15.91 -4.11
CA SER A 84 -10.64 16.19 -5.44
C SER A 84 -10.49 15.00 -6.40
N GLY A 85 -11.61 14.60 -7.01
CA GLY A 85 -11.66 13.47 -7.93
C GLY A 85 -11.70 12.09 -7.27
N THR A 86 -11.70 11.98 -5.94
CA THR A 86 -11.86 10.70 -5.24
C THR A 86 -13.30 10.19 -5.36
N VAL A 87 -13.45 8.90 -5.68
CA VAL A 87 -14.72 8.21 -5.93
C VAL A 87 -14.83 6.95 -5.07
N ILE A 88 -15.80 6.90 -4.18
CA ILE A 88 -16.08 5.77 -3.28
C ILE A 88 -17.46 5.19 -3.61
N GLY A 89 -17.47 4.00 -4.21
CA GLY A 89 -18.67 3.36 -4.73
C GLY A 89 -19.60 2.73 -3.69
N GLU A 90 -20.78 2.27 -4.13
CA GLU A 90 -21.91 1.95 -3.26
C GLU A 90 -21.64 0.95 -2.15
N THR A 91 -20.94 -0.13 -2.46
CA THR A 91 -20.70 -1.23 -1.52
C THR A 91 -19.26 -1.24 -1.02
N ALA A 92 -18.57 -0.09 -1.15
CA ALA A 92 -17.23 0.10 -0.60
C ALA A 92 -17.29 0.16 0.92
N GLU A 93 -16.29 -0.43 1.57
CA GLU A 93 -16.16 -0.43 3.02
C GLU A 93 -14.74 0.05 3.35
N VAL A 94 -14.64 1.15 4.10
CA VAL A 94 -13.38 1.76 4.53
C VAL A 94 -13.35 1.71 6.05
N ALA A 95 -12.39 1.00 6.63
CA ALA A 95 -12.29 0.83 8.08
C ALA A 95 -11.78 2.10 8.79
N ASP A 96 -11.63 2.01 10.12
CA ASP A 96 -11.02 3.07 10.92
C ASP A 96 -9.54 3.28 10.53
N GLY A 97 -9.07 4.53 10.60
CA GLY A 97 -7.66 4.86 10.39
C GLY A 97 -7.17 4.89 8.94
N CYS A 98 -7.97 4.59 7.92
CA CYS A 98 -7.52 4.66 6.53
C CYS A 98 -7.15 6.08 6.06
N SER A 99 -6.19 6.20 5.14
CA SER A 99 -5.82 7.46 4.48
C SER A 99 -6.04 7.35 2.97
N LEU A 100 -6.77 8.28 2.35
CA LEU A 100 -7.02 8.32 0.90
C LEU A 100 -6.57 9.67 0.34
N PHE A 101 -5.80 9.66 -0.75
CA PHE A 101 -5.35 10.89 -1.42
C PHE A 101 -6.27 11.27 -2.60
N GLN A 102 -5.95 12.35 -3.31
CA GLN A 102 -6.71 12.86 -4.46
C GLN A 102 -6.86 11.83 -5.59
N GLY A 103 -7.98 11.87 -6.31
CA GLY A 103 -8.22 11.04 -7.50
C GLY A 103 -8.32 9.53 -7.26
N VAL A 104 -8.44 9.08 -6.01
CA VAL A 104 -8.53 7.66 -5.64
C VAL A 104 -9.90 7.08 -6.01
N THR A 105 -9.94 5.91 -6.64
CA THR A 105 -11.20 5.22 -6.95
C THR A 105 -11.31 3.91 -6.19
N LEU A 106 -12.37 3.75 -5.40
CA LEU A 106 -12.83 2.49 -4.82
C LEU A 106 -14.05 2.01 -5.63
N GLY A 107 -13.75 1.43 -6.80
CA GLY A 107 -14.70 1.17 -7.89
C GLY A 107 -15.10 -0.29 -8.04
N GLY A 108 -16.08 -0.54 -8.90
CA GLY A 108 -16.52 -1.90 -9.24
C GLY A 108 -16.22 -2.28 -10.68
N THR A 109 -16.11 -3.59 -10.94
CA THR A 109 -15.74 -4.15 -12.26
C THR A 109 -16.96 -4.43 -13.16
N GLY A 110 -18.18 -4.19 -12.67
CA GLY A 110 -19.43 -4.38 -13.41
C GLY A 110 -19.88 -5.84 -13.60
N LYS A 111 -19.13 -6.83 -13.09
CA LYS A 111 -19.42 -8.27 -13.24
C LYS A 111 -20.31 -8.85 -12.14
N GLU A 112 -20.49 -8.12 -11.04
CA GLU A 112 -21.06 -8.63 -9.78
C GLU A 112 -22.33 -7.87 -9.39
N THR A 113 -23.36 -8.59 -8.96
CA THR A 113 -24.58 -8.03 -8.37
C THR A 113 -24.45 -8.01 -6.84
N GLY A 114 -24.75 -6.85 -6.22
CA GLY A 114 -24.62 -6.66 -4.77
C GLY A 114 -23.27 -6.04 -4.36
N LYS A 115 -22.51 -6.73 -3.50
CA LYS A 115 -21.13 -6.34 -3.12
C LYS A 115 -20.25 -6.48 -4.37
N ARG A 116 -19.61 -5.36 -4.75
CA ARG A 116 -18.89 -5.20 -6.02
C ARG A 116 -17.78 -4.15 -5.98
N HIS A 117 -17.46 -3.65 -4.79
CA HIS A 117 -16.49 -2.60 -4.53
C HIS A 117 -15.58 -3.03 -3.36
N PRO A 118 -14.39 -2.43 -3.19
CA PRO A 118 -13.38 -2.93 -2.28
C PRO A 118 -13.76 -2.83 -0.80
N THR A 119 -13.06 -3.60 0.02
CA THR A 119 -13.00 -3.44 1.48
C THR A 119 -11.58 -3.06 1.87
N LEU A 120 -11.38 -1.90 2.49
CA LEU A 120 -10.10 -1.50 3.07
C LEU A 120 -10.13 -1.81 4.57
N CYS A 121 -9.19 -2.62 5.04
CA CYS A 121 -8.96 -2.87 6.46
C CYS A 121 -8.34 -1.65 7.15
N GLN A 122 -8.18 -1.74 8.47
CA GLN A 122 -7.70 -0.62 9.29
C GLN A 122 -6.32 -0.14 8.85
N ASP A 123 -6.10 1.17 8.95
CA ASP A 123 -4.81 1.85 8.68
C ASP A 123 -4.27 1.68 7.24
N VAL A 124 -5.11 1.26 6.30
CA VAL A 124 -4.76 1.20 4.87
C VAL A 124 -4.57 2.61 4.30
N THR A 125 -3.45 2.82 3.60
CA THR A 125 -3.15 4.07 2.89
C THR A 125 -3.28 3.86 1.39
N VAL A 126 -4.02 4.74 0.70
CA VAL A 126 -4.25 4.69 -0.75
C VAL A 126 -3.78 5.99 -1.39
N GLY A 127 -2.60 5.93 -2.03
CA GLY A 127 -1.91 7.04 -2.67
C GLY A 127 -2.64 7.66 -3.85
N ALA A 128 -2.24 8.87 -4.21
CA ALA A 128 -2.92 9.71 -5.19
C ALA A 128 -3.15 8.99 -6.52
N HIS A 129 -4.35 9.15 -7.08
CA HIS A 129 -4.79 8.55 -8.35
C HIS A 129 -4.79 7.01 -8.40
N ALA A 130 -4.63 6.30 -7.27
CA ALA A 130 -4.74 4.84 -7.26
C ALA A 130 -6.18 4.35 -7.50
N GLN A 131 -6.33 3.24 -8.24
CA GLN A 131 -7.61 2.69 -8.68
C GLN A 131 -7.75 1.26 -8.12
N VAL A 132 -8.60 1.06 -7.11
CA VAL A 132 -8.89 -0.25 -6.51
C VAL A 132 -10.26 -0.71 -7.02
N LEU A 133 -10.31 -1.78 -7.81
CA LEU A 133 -11.47 -2.11 -8.65
C LEU A 133 -11.93 -3.57 -8.46
N GLY A 134 -13.02 -3.77 -7.70
CA GLY A 134 -13.67 -5.09 -7.51
C GLY A 134 -14.05 -5.40 -6.06
N SER A 135 -14.76 -6.51 -5.82
CA SER A 135 -15.13 -6.97 -4.47
C SER A 135 -14.03 -7.82 -3.82
N PHE A 136 -12.96 -7.18 -3.35
CA PHE A 136 -11.92 -7.84 -2.55
C PHE A 136 -11.42 -6.95 -1.41
N THR A 137 -10.64 -7.55 -0.52
CA THR A 137 -10.07 -6.89 0.66
C THR A 137 -8.63 -6.43 0.42
N ILE A 138 -8.32 -5.22 0.87
CA ILE A 138 -6.95 -4.74 1.12
C ILE A 138 -6.69 -4.92 2.62
N GLY A 139 -5.70 -5.73 2.98
CA GLY A 139 -5.36 -6.06 4.37
C GLY A 139 -4.88 -4.88 5.21
N ARG A 140 -4.91 -5.03 6.53
CA ARG A 140 -4.54 -3.99 7.52
C ARG A 140 -3.17 -3.38 7.24
N GLY A 141 -3.04 -2.07 7.42
CA GLY A 141 -1.74 -1.37 7.34
C GLY A 141 -1.08 -1.36 5.96
N SER A 142 -1.74 -1.90 4.93
CA SER A 142 -1.20 -2.00 3.59
C SER A 142 -1.24 -0.66 2.86
N VAL A 143 -0.23 -0.41 2.02
CA VAL A 143 -0.03 0.85 1.31
C VAL A 143 -0.19 0.62 -0.20
N ILE A 144 -1.18 1.27 -0.80
CA ILE A 144 -1.34 1.31 -2.25
C ILE A 144 -0.64 2.56 -2.78
N GLY A 145 0.37 2.39 -3.61
CA GLY A 145 1.17 3.48 -4.17
C GLY A 145 0.37 4.37 -5.13
N ALA A 146 0.83 5.61 -5.30
CA ALA A 146 0.22 6.56 -6.23
C ALA A 146 0.16 6.01 -7.67
N GLY A 147 -0.97 6.21 -8.34
CA GLY A 147 -1.24 5.72 -9.69
C GLY A 147 -1.31 4.19 -9.84
N ALA A 148 -1.24 3.42 -8.74
CA ALA A 148 -1.35 1.98 -8.81
C ALA A 148 -2.78 1.56 -9.18
N ILE A 149 -2.90 0.47 -9.94
CA ILE A 149 -4.19 -0.13 -10.28
C ILE A 149 -4.22 -1.50 -9.61
N VAL A 150 -5.22 -1.73 -8.78
CA VAL A 150 -5.36 -2.94 -7.96
C VAL A 150 -6.67 -3.62 -8.33
N VAL A 151 -6.57 -4.88 -8.75
CA VAL A 151 -7.69 -5.71 -9.22
C VAL A 151 -7.74 -7.08 -8.53
N ASP A 152 -6.87 -7.29 -7.53
CA ASP A 152 -6.71 -8.52 -6.77
C ASP A 152 -6.56 -8.20 -5.27
N PRO A 153 -6.88 -9.13 -4.35
CA PRO A 153 -6.66 -8.94 -2.91
C PRO A 153 -5.21 -8.62 -2.57
N VAL A 154 -5.02 -7.84 -1.51
CA VAL A 154 -3.70 -7.48 -0.98
C VAL A 154 -3.63 -7.97 0.48
N PRO A 155 -2.60 -8.73 0.90
CA PRO A 155 -2.44 -9.15 2.29
C PRO A 155 -2.22 -7.97 3.25
N GLU A 156 -2.15 -8.23 4.55
CA GLU A 156 -1.83 -7.21 5.56
C GLU A 156 -0.36 -6.77 5.47
N TYR A 157 -0.08 -5.53 5.89
CA TYR A 157 1.24 -4.91 5.97
C TYR A 157 2.05 -4.95 4.66
N CYS A 158 1.36 -4.93 3.51
CA CYS A 158 1.95 -5.03 2.18
C CYS A 158 1.92 -3.69 1.43
N THR A 159 2.98 -3.39 0.70
CA THR A 159 3.04 -2.22 -0.20
C THR A 159 2.87 -2.66 -1.66
N VAL A 160 1.89 -2.08 -2.36
CA VAL A 160 1.57 -2.37 -3.77
C VAL A 160 1.77 -1.13 -4.61
N VAL A 161 2.77 -1.13 -5.49
CA VAL A 161 3.13 0.00 -6.36
C VAL A 161 2.98 -0.38 -7.84
N GLY A 162 2.82 0.65 -8.68
CA GLY A 162 2.85 0.52 -10.13
C GLY A 162 1.51 0.17 -10.81
N PRO A 163 1.38 0.44 -12.13
CA PRO A 163 0.14 0.22 -12.86
C PRO A 163 -0.05 -1.26 -13.25
N LYS A 164 -1.25 -1.80 -13.00
CA LYS A 164 -1.69 -3.14 -13.44
C LYS A 164 -2.90 -2.98 -14.38
N ALA A 165 -2.92 -3.44 -15.63
CA ALA A 165 -1.94 -4.20 -16.40
C ALA A 165 -1.97 -3.72 -17.87
N SER A 166 -1.05 -4.24 -18.68
CA SER A 166 -0.98 -3.99 -20.13
C SER A 166 -1.18 -5.30 -20.91
N ILE A 167 -2.08 -5.33 -21.90
CA ILE A 167 -2.12 -6.44 -22.87
C ILE A 167 -1.38 -6.01 -24.14
N VAL A 168 -0.23 -6.65 -24.36
CA VAL A 168 0.81 -6.17 -25.28
C VAL A 168 0.95 -7.01 -26.56
N ARG A 169 0.03 -7.94 -26.81
CA ARG A 169 -0.23 -8.67 -28.07
C ARG A 169 -1.69 -9.16 -28.09
N LYS A 170 -2.28 -9.36 -29.28
CA LYS A 170 -3.59 -10.01 -29.45
C LYS A 170 -3.59 -10.86 -30.72
N ARG A 171 -3.96 -12.14 -30.61
CA ARG A 171 -4.09 -13.10 -31.74
C ARG A 171 -2.89 -13.05 -32.73
N GLY A 172 -1.67 -13.21 -32.21
CA GLY A 172 -0.44 -13.31 -33.02
C GLY A 172 0.26 -11.98 -33.38
N LYS A 173 -0.41 -10.83 -33.42
CA LYS A 173 0.24 -9.54 -33.73
C LYS A 173 0.91 -8.88 -32.49
N ARG A 174 2.00 -8.14 -32.72
CA ARG A 174 2.79 -7.44 -31.67
C ARG A 174 2.09 -6.14 -31.24
N VAL A 175 2.09 -5.77 -29.96
CA VAL A 175 1.72 -4.41 -29.50
C VAL A 175 2.88 -3.72 -28.78
N TYR A 176 3.83 -4.43 -28.14
CA TYR A 176 5.16 -3.86 -27.84
C TYR A 176 6.31 -4.44 -28.66
N ASP A 177 6.70 -3.64 -29.65
CA ASP A 177 8.07 -3.32 -30.00
C ASP A 177 8.42 -2.05 -29.20
N PHE A 178 9.20 -2.17 -28.12
CA PHE A 178 9.49 -1.04 -27.23
C PHE A 178 10.46 -0.06 -27.88
N ARG A 179 10.10 1.24 -28.09
CA ARG A 179 10.53 2.57 -27.46
C ARG A 179 9.17 3.04 -26.87
N HIS A 180 9.06 4.26 -26.41
CA HIS A 180 8.82 5.42 -27.26
C HIS A 180 8.66 5.19 -28.83
N ASP A 181 8.41 3.94 -29.40
CA ASP A 181 8.74 3.27 -30.75
C ASP A 181 10.09 2.49 -31.24
N ARG A 182 11.14 2.08 -30.46
CA ARG A 182 12.36 1.15 -30.59
C ARG A 182 13.49 1.19 -29.43
N ILE A 183 13.15 1.49 -28.15
CA ILE A 183 13.90 1.49 -26.86
C ILE A 183 13.17 0.57 -25.85
N ALA A 184 13.79 -0.50 -25.37
CA ALA A 184 13.25 -1.33 -24.29
C ALA A 184 12.80 -0.51 -23.06
N ARG A 185 11.52 -0.63 -22.67
CA ARG A 185 11.09 -0.40 -21.27
C ARG A 185 11.17 -1.67 -20.44
N ASP A 186 11.32 -2.83 -21.10
CA ASP A 186 11.98 -4.02 -20.55
C ASP A 186 13.48 -3.73 -20.34
N MET A 187 13.77 -2.85 -19.37
CA MET A 187 14.45 -3.36 -18.20
C MET A 187 13.40 -4.25 -17.50
N ASP A 188 13.51 -5.56 -17.62
CA ASP A 188 14.25 -6.26 -16.57
C ASP A 188 15.55 -5.53 -16.18
N PRO A 189 15.53 -4.73 -15.08
CA PRO A 189 16.69 -3.95 -14.67
C PRO A 189 17.90 -4.84 -14.37
N PHE A 190 17.63 -6.10 -14.04
CA PHE A 190 18.62 -7.08 -13.63
C PHE A 190 18.75 -8.25 -14.61
N GLY A 191 17.77 -8.61 -15.43
CA GLY A 191 17.85 -9.77 -16.34
C GLY A 191 18.92 -9.64 -17.43
N ASN A 192 19.18 -8.43 -17.95
CA ASN A 192 20.36 -8.18 -18.81
C ASN A 192 21.67 -8.21 -18.01
N ILE A 193 21.62 -7.99 -16.70
CA ILE A 193 22.75 -8.09 -15.77
C ILE A 193 23.00 -9.56 -15.42
N GLU A 194 22.01 -10.34 -14.99
CA GLU A 194 22.04 -11.81 -14.78
C GLU A 194 22.54 -12.54 -16.03
N ALA A 195 21.93 -12.30 -17.19
CA ALA A 195 22.33 -12.93 -18.44
C ALA A 195 23.74 -12.52 -18.91
N ARG A 196 24.38 -11.54 -18.24
CA ARG A 196 25.77 -11.13 -18.46
C ARG A 196 26.69 -11.57 -17.31
N LEU A 197 26.19 -11.66 -16.07
CA LEU A 197 26.85 -12.26 -14.91
C LEU A 197 27.12 -13.74 -15.19
N ASN A 198 26.07 -14.51 -15.49
CA ASN A 198 26.16 -15.95 -15.79
C ASN A 198 27.11 -16.23 -16.97
N ARG A 199 27.22 -15.29 -17.92
CA ARG A 199 28.18 -15.37 -19.03
C ARG A 199 29.63 -15.07 -18.62
N LEU A 200 29.85 -14.09 -17.74
CA LEU A 200 31.17 -13.79 -17.18
C LEU A 200 31.64 -14.90 -16.23
N GLU A 201 30.75 -15.45 -15.41
CA GLU A 201 31.01 -16.60 -14.53
C GLU A 201 31.43 -17.83 -15.34
N GLN A 202 30.71 -18.16 -16.43
CA GLN A 202 31.12 -19.21 -17.36
C GLN A 202 32.49 -18.95 -18.00
N GLN A 203 32.78 -17.71 -18.41
CA GLN A 203 34.08 -17.37 -19.02
C GLN A 203 35.24 -17.42 -18.04
N LEU A 204 34.98 -17.21 -16.75
CA LEU A 204 35.96 -17.27 -15.66
C LEU A 204 36.03 -18.67 -15.00
N GLY A 205 35.19 -19.61 -15.40
CA GLY A 205 35.16 -20.98 -14.86
C GLY A 205 34.59 -21.08 -13.43
N LEU A 206 33.83 -20.07 -12.99
CA LEU A 206 33.16 -20.07 -11.70
C LEU A 206 31.81 -20.80 -11.82
N GLY A 207 31.58 -21.80 -10.97
CA GLY A 207 30.30 -22.51 -10.90
C GLY A 207 29.20 -21.67 -10.24
N GLU A 208 27.93 -22.04 -10.47
CA GLU A 208 26.75 -21.28 -10.01
C GLU A 208 26.82 -20.92 -8.51
N TYR A 209 26.80 -19.61 -8.24
CA TYR A 209 26.65 -19.07 -6.90
C TYR A 209 25.16 -18.81 -6.63
N VAL A 210 24.56 -19.53 -5.68
CA VAL A 210 23.16 -19.34 -5.27
C VAL A 210 23.11 -18.42 -4.04
N PRO A 211 22.60 -17.18 -4.15
CA PRO A 211 22.46 -16.30 -2.99
C PRO A 211 21.30 -16.77 -2.10
N GLN A 212 21.60 -17.13 -0.84
CA GLN A 212 20.55 -17.21 0.18
C GLN A 212 20.22 -15.81 0.69
N VAL A 213 19.29 -15.12 0.02
CA VAL A 213 18.71 -13.87 0.54
C VAL A 213 17.50 -14.21 1.40
N THR A 214 17.75 -14.46 2.68
CA THR A 214 16.73 -14.32 3.72
C THR A 214 16.51 -12.84 3.97
N CYS A 215 15.37 -12.29 3.55
CA CYS A 215 14.95 -10.95 3.93
C CYS A 215 14.49 -10.94 5.40
N SER A 216 15.46 -10.82 6.32
CA SER A 216 15.23 -10.37 7.69
C SER A 216 15.77 -8.94 7.79
N VAL A 217 14.88 -7.96 7.64
CA VAL A 217 15.11 -6.61 8.15
C VAL A 217 13.98 -6.36 9.15
N GLU A 218 14.30 -6.64 10.39
CA GLU A 218 13.56 -6.15 11.55
C GLU A 218 13.89 -4.66 11.69
N ASP A 219 12.88 -3.82 11.86
CA ASP A 219 13.08 -2.41 12.19
C ASP A 219 13.54 -2.28 13.65
N GLU A 220 14.84 -2.10 13.89
CA GLU A 220 15.31 -1.48 15.14
C GLU A 220 15.85 -0.08 14.87
N ASN A 221 15.18 0.89 15.47
CA ASN A 221 15.49 2.31 15.39
C ASN A 221 16.17 2.76 16.70
N GLU A 222 16.90 3.88 16.61
CA GLU A 222 17.49 4.68 17.70
C GLU A 222 18.83 4.29 18.35
N LYS A 223 19.80 5.22 18.16
CA LYS A 223 20.83 5.70 19.12
C LYS A 223 22.02 4.77 19.44
N SER A 224 23.24 5.27 19.65
CA SER A 224 23.83 6.62 19.49
C SER A 224 25.37 6.52 19.55
N ASP A 225 26.10 7.58 19.20
CA ASP A 225 27.57 7.65 19.28
C ASP A 225 28.12 7.25 20.66
N PRO A 226 29.21 6.46 20.75
CA PRO A 226 29.87 6.17 22.02
C PRO A 226 31.30 6.74 22.10
N ALA A 227 31.48 7.76 22.94
CA ALA A 227 32.68 7.90 23.76
C ALA A 227 32.45 8.86 24.94
N ASP A 228 31.98 8.32 26.06
CA ASP A 228 32.66 8.61 27.33
C ASP A 228 32.61 7.37 28.24
N SER A 229 33.63 7.21 29.08
CA SER A 229 33.98 6.04 29.94
C SER A 229 32.80 5.22 30.52
N ALA A 230 32.86 3.90 30.70
CA ALA A 230 33.85 3.19 31.50
C ALA A 230 33.72 1.64 31.42
N ASP A 231 34.77 0.97 31.91
CA ASP A 231 35.00 -0.46 32.12
C ASP A 231 33.79 -1.41 32.28
N GLY A 232 33.78 -2.52 31.52
CA GLY A 232 32.89 -3.65 31.73
C GLY A 232 33.09 -4.76 30.71
N ALA A 233 33.68 -5.88 31.11
CA ALA A 233 33.93 -7.01 30.22
C ALA A 233 32.62 -7.60 29.66
N TYR A 234 32.56 -7.79 28.33
CA TYR A 234 31.39 -8.37 27.68
C TYR A 234 31.31 -9.88 27.95
N LEU A 235 30.17 -10.33 28.47
CA LEU A 235 29.86 -11.75 28.70
C LEU A 235 29.75 -12.51 27.38
N PRO A 236 30.08 -13.82 27.33
CA PRO A 236 29.80 -14.63 26.16
C PRO A 236 28.28 -14.73 25.92
N PRO A 237 27.84 -14.82 24.64
CA PRO A 237 26.42 -14.90 24.29
C PRO A 237 25.75 -16.18 24.84
N PRO A 238 24.43 -16.17 25.07
CA PRO A 238 23.71 -17.29 25.68
C PRO A 238 23.81 -18.57 24.86
N ALA A 239 24.14 -19.67 25.53
CA ALA A 239 24.16 -21.01 24.93
C ALA A 239 22.73 -21.47 24.59
N GLY A 240 22.47 -21.78 23.32
CA GLY A 240 21.15 -22.25 22.88
C GLY A 240 20.78 -21.98 21.43
N CYS A 241 21.57 -21.20 20.68
CA CYS A 241 21.37 -21.08 19.23
C CYS A 241 21.85 -22.36 18.54
N GLU A 242 20.96 -23.06 17.83
CA GLU A 242 21.31 -24.25 17.06
C GLU A 242 22.43 -23.93 16.07
N GLN A 243 23.46 -24.80 16.01
CA GLN A 243 24.52 -24.67 15.02
C GLN A 243 23.91 -24.61 13.62
N SER A 244 24.11 -23.49 12.92
CA SER A 244 23.62 -23.36 11.56
C SER A 244 24.18 -24.50 10.71
N ARG A 245 23.33 -25.10 9.85
CA ARG A 245 23.73 -26.19 8.94
C ARG A 245 25.03 -25.87 8.18
N THR A 246 25.29 -24.60 7.94
CA THR A 246 26.50 -24.03 7.34
C THR A 246 27.77 -24.36 8.12
N GLN A 247 27.80 -24.24 9.45
CA GLN A 247 28.98 -24.61 10.25
C GLN A 247 29.30 -26.10 10.19
N VAL A 248 28.27 -26.95 10.30
CA VAL A 248 28.43 -28.42 10.20
C VAL A 248 29.00 -28.84 8.84
N LEU A 249 28.56 -28.21 7.75
CA LEU A 249 29.07 -28.47 6.41
C LEU A 249 30.52 -27.98 6.21
N ILE A 250 30.89 -26.84 6.82
CA ILE A 250 32.26 -26.32 6.77
C ILE A 250 33.23 -27.25 7.52
N GLU A 251 32.86 -27.75 8.70
CA GLU A 251 33.69 -28.70 9.46
C GLU A 251 33.85 -30.04 8.75
N GLN A 252 32.77 -30.57 8.15
CA GLN A 252 32.82 -31.80 7.35
C GLN A 252 33.73 -31.66 6.12
N TRP A 253 33.67 -30.50 5.43
CA TRP A 253 34.53 -30.21 4.29
C TRP A 253 36.01 -30.06 4.68
N MET A 254 36.29 -29.39 5.80
CA MET A 254 37.63 -29.27 6.38
C MET A 254 38.24 -30.64 6.74
N GLN A 255 37.43 -31.57 7.27
CA GLN A 255 37.89 -32.92 7.60
C GLN A 255 38.19 -33.78 6.36
N GLN A 256 37.41 -33.65 5.28
CA GLN A 256 37.64 -34.40 4.04
C GLN A 256 38.93 -33.99 3.32
N ARG A 257 39.38 -32.73 3.44
CA ARG A 257 40.64 -32.23 2.86
C ARG A 257 41.89 -32.46 3.72
N ARG A 258 41.78 -33.12 4.88
CA ARG A 258 42.90 -33.37 5.82
C ARG A 258 43.31 -34.83 5.96
N LYS A 259 42.96 -35.70 5.01
CA LYS A 259 43.60 -37.01 4.87
C LYS A 259 44.73 -36.93 3.83
N PRO A 260 45.96 -37.40 4.18
CA PRO A 260 47.09 -37.45 3.25
C PRO A 260 46.91 -38.55 2.19
#